data_AF-A0A7H8MYJ8-F1
#
_entry.id   AF-A0A7H8MYJ8-F1
#
_cell.length_a   1.000
_cell.length_b   1.000
_cell.length_c   1.000
_cell.angle_alpha   90.00
_cell.angle_beta   90.00
_cell.angle_gamma   90.00
#
_symmetry.space_group_name_H-M   'P 1'
#
loop_
_entity.id
_entity.type
_entity.pdbx_description
1 polymer ?
#
loop_
_entity_poly.entity_id
_entity_poly.type
_entity_poly.pdbx_seq_one_letter_code
_entity_poly.pdbx_strand_id
1 'polypeptide(L)'
;MTNLLVLDETKRHPELRAQVETVLEQVAPMVRETTQLELPSVVNFRLITPEQWQADSAADMSSHVQRFRMRKPRWQAPVINLIERVALAKFHQVAPLLGGVLVMGATAAGPSDQSTTMLVPDALRYSGVLSRPEYLAQLIAHELTHHLQNLATRHREVWADEKASAIVRSGSIKFLEEGHAYWVDQEVTRLLFGAAHDIGDLSKSTLSGVYRKADADPRIVKMRSGPDLYKKGLALMSPAIKAVGAANLNRVWTDLALLPTRREVKHPVLWVARLERLLSTAKIGAPRSVG
;
A
#
# COMPACT_ATOMS: atom_id res chain seq x y z
N MET A 1 -2.14 -19.84 -12.75
CA MET A 1 -3.50 -19.28 -12.61
C MET A 1 -3.62 -18.73 -11.20
N THR A 2 -4.01 -17.46 -11.05
CA THR A 2 -4.17 -16.82 -9.75
C THR A 2 -5.57 -17.10 -9.23
N ASN A 3 -5.68 -17.51 -7.97
CA ASN A 3 -6.96 -17.67 -7.28
C ASN A 3 -7.36 -16.36 -6.59
N LEU A 4 -8.47 -15.76 -7.04
CA LEU A 4 -9.01 -14.53 -6.47
C LEU A 4 -10.09 -14.90 -5.45
N LEU A 5 -9.87 -14.59 -4.18
CA LEU A 5 -10.77 -14.93 -3.08
C LEU A 5 -11.32 -13.65 -2.44
N VAL A 6 -12.65 -13.58 -2.35
CA VAL A 6 -13.33 -12.54 -1.57
C VAL A 6 -14.21 -13.21 -0.53
N LEU A 7 -13.86 -13.01 0.75
CA LEU A 7 -14.52 -13.63 1.88
C LEU A 7 -15.41 -12.61 2.59
N ASP A 8 -16.72 -12.88 2.67
CA ASP A 8 -17.62 -12.10 3.53
C ASP A 8 -17.68 -12.71 4.94
N GLU A 9 -16.75 -12.31 5.80
CA GLU A 9 -16.70 -12.78 7.19
C GLU A 9 -17.81 -12.17 8.06
N THR A 10 -18.39 -11.04 7.61
CA THR A 10 -19.54 -10.43 8.27
C THR A 10 -20.82 -11.23 8.04
N LYS A 11 -20.89 -11.99 6.93
CA LYS A 11 -22.09 -12.69 6.42
C LYS A 11 -23.30 -11.78 6.19
N ARG A 12 -23.08 -10.47 6.05
CA ARG A 12 -24.13 -9.45 5.93
C ARG A 12 -24.09 -8.72 4.59
N HIS A 13 -23.06 -8.94 3.78
CA HIS A 13 -22.80 -8.15 2.59
C HIS A 13 -22.51 -9.03 1.36
N PRO A 14 -23.39 -9.99 1.01
CA PRO A 14 -23.19 -10.88 -0.14
C PRO A 14 -23.14 -10.12 -1.47
N GLU A 15 -23.93 -9.04 -1.61
CA GLU A 15 -23.92 -8.19 -2.81
C GLU A 15 -22.60 -7.44 -2.97
N LEU A 16 -22.08 -6.86 -1.88
CA LEU A 16 -20.78 -6.18 -1.90
C LEU A 16 -19.66 -7.18 -2.19
N ARG A 17 -19.72 -8.40 -1.63
CA ARG A 17 -18.77 -9.46 -1.95
C ARG A 17 -18.75 -9.73 -3.46
N ALA A 18 -19.90 -9.98 -4.07
CA ALA A 18 -20.01 -10.24 -5.50
C ALA A 18 -19.53 -9.05 -6.35
N GLN A 19 -19.81 -7.82 -5.89
CA GLN A 19 -19.33 -6.60 -6.54
C GLN A 19 -17.80 -6.51 -6.48
N VAL A 20 -17.18 -6.78 -5.33
CA VAL A 20 -15.72 -6.80 -5.17
C VAL A 20 -15.10 -7.91 -6.01
N GLU A 21 -15.70 -9.11 -6.06
CA GLU A 21 -15.26 -10.21 -6.94
C GLU A 21 -15.22 -9.76 -8.41
N THR A 22 -16.33 -9.19 -8.89
CA THR A 22 -16.46 -8.71 -10.27
C THR A 22 -15.39 -7.65 -10.60
N VAL A 23 -15.21 -6.66 -9.71
CA VAL A 23 -14.21 -5.61 -9.92
C VAL A 23 -12.80 -6.19 -9.87
N LEU A 24 -12.52 -7.10 -8.95
CA LEU A 24 -11.20 -7.73 -8.82
C LEU A 24 -10.84 -8.53 -10.08
N GLU A 25 -11.79 -9.28 -10.66
CA GLU A 25 -11.61 -9.99 -11.93
C GLU A 25 -11.29 -9.04 -13.10
N GLN A 26 -11.91 -7.85 -13.10
CA GLN A 26 -11.66 -6.81 -14.11
C GLN A 26 -10.29 -6.13 -13.93
N VAL A 27 -9.96 -5.72 -12.70
CA VAL A 27 -8.74 -4.94 -12.43
C VAL A 27 -7.48 -5.79 -12.37
N ALA A 28 -7.55 -7.06 -11.97
CA ALA A 28 -6.37 -7.91 -11.79
C ALA A 28 -5.48 -8.02 -13.06
N PRO A 29 -6.02 -8.32 -14.26
CA PRO A 29 -5.19 -8.34 -15.47
C PRO A 29 -4.59 -6.96 -15.77
N MET A 30 -5.33 -5.87 -15.55
CA MET A 30 -4.86 -4.51 -15.81
C MET A 30 -3.77 -4.08 -14.83
N VAL A 31 -3.90 -4.41 -13.55
CA VAL A 31 -2.87 -4.15 -12.53
C VAL A 31 -1.60 -4.93 -12.87
N ARG A 32 -1.71 -6.20 -13.26
CA ARG A 32 -0.57 -7.01 -13.69
C ARG A 32 0.14 -6.39 -14.90
N GLU A 33 -0.63 -6.00 -15.91
CA GLU A 33 -0.08 -5.39 -17.13
C GLU A 33 0.54 -4.01 -16.86
N THR A 34 -0.13 -3.18 -16.09
CA THR A 34 0.35 -1.83 -15.74
C THR A 34 1.63 -1.88 -14.92
N THR A 35 1.66 -2.75 -13.91
CA THR A 35 2.81 -2.88 -13.01
C THR A 35 3.96 -3.66 -13.63
N GLN A 36 3.68 -4.61 -14.54
CA GLN A 36 4.66 -5.62 -14.97
C GLN A 36 5.21 -6.45 -13.79
N LEU A 37 4.42 -6.61 -12.73
CA LEU A 37 4.70 -7.50 -11.59
C LEU A 37 3.82 -8.74 -11.68
N GLU A 38 4.28 -9.83 -11.09
CA GLU A 38 3.50 -11.07 -11.02
C GLU A 38 2.38 -10.96 -9.99
N LEU A 39 1.20 -11.49 -10.34
CA LEU A 39 0.14 -11.71 -9.38
C LEU A 39 0.50 -12.89 -8.47
N PRO A 40 0.23 -12.81 -7.16
CA PRO A 40 0.35 -13.96 -6.28
C PRO A 40 -0.51 -15.14 -6.74
N SER A 41 -0.17 -16.33 -6.26
CA SER A 41 -0.99 -17.54 -6.51
C SER A 41 -2.37 -17.43 -5.88
N VAL A 42 -2.49 -16.70 -4.77
CA VAL A 42 -3.74 -16.40 -4.07
C VAL A 42 -3.78 -14.92 -3.72
N VAL A 43 -4.86 -14.25 -4.12
CA VAL A 43 -5.19 -12.88 -3.72
C VAL A 43 -6.41 -12.96 -2.82
N ASN A 44 -6.28 -12.48 -1.58
CA ASN A 44 -7.33 -12.58 -0.57
C ASN A 44 -7.86 -11.21 -0.16
N PHE A 45 -9.16 -11.00 -0.33
CA PHE A 45 -9.91 -9.85 0.16
C PHE A 45 -10.93 -10.32 1.19
N ARG A 46 -11.00 -9.66 2.35
CA ARG A 46 -11.93 -10.00 3.43
C ARG A 46 -12.83 -8.80 3.71
N LEU A 47 -14.14 -9.00 3.67
CA LEU A 47 -15.10 -8.05 4.24
C LEU A 47 -15.20 -8.36 5.73
N ILE A 48 -14.78 -7.42 6.58
CA ILE A 48 -14.69 -7.62 8.02
C ILE A 48 -15.43 -6.52 8.78
N THR A 49 -15.71 -6.77 10.07
CA THR A 49 -16.27 -5.72 10.93
C THR A 49 -15.20 -4.72 11.37
N PRO A 50 -15.60 -3.51 11.80
CA PRO A 50 -14.67 -2.54 12.38
C PRO A 50 -13.85 -3.12 13.55
N GLU A 51 -14.46 -3.96 14.40
CA GLU A 51 -13.79 -4.56 15.56
C GLU A 51 -12.72 -5.56 15.13
N GLN A 52 -13.00 -6.37 14.11
CA GLN A 52 -12.02 -7.27 13.51
C GLN A 52 -10.87 -6.49 12.89
N TRP A 53 -11.15 -5.40 12.15
CA TRP A 53 -10.10 -4.54 11.61
C TRP A 53 -9.18 -3.98 12.69
N GLN A 54 -9.77 -3.54 13.82
CA GLN A 54 -9.02 -3.02 14.96
C GLN A 54 -8.12 -4.10 15.58
N ALA A 55 -8.66 -5.31 15.76
CA ALA A 55 -7.92 -6.44 16.31
C ALA A 55 -6.76 -6.87 15.40
N ASP A 56 -7.04 -7.05 14.11
CA ASP A 56 -6.06 -7.48 13.11
C ASP A 56 -4.94 -6.42 12.95
N SER A 57 -5.30 -5.13 12.90
CA SER A 57 -4.33 -4.03 12.81
C SER A 57 -3.44 -3.92 14.07
N ALA A 58 -4.02 -4.13 15.27
CA ALA A 58 -3.26 -4.15 16.51
C ALA A 58 -2.31 -5.35 16.59
N ALA A 59 -2.77 -6.53 16.12
CA ALA A 59 -1.96 -7.74 16.06
C ALA A 59 -0.79 -7.60 15.07
N ASP A 60 -1.02 -6.99 13.91
CA ASP A 60 0.03 -6.71 12.92
C ASP A 60 1.08 -5.76 13.48
N MET A 61 0.65 -4.63 14.06
CA MET A 61 1.56 -3.68 14.71
C MET A 61 2.39 -4.34 15.82
N SER A 62 1.78 -5.19 16.64
CA SER A 62 2.49 -5.94 17.69
C SER A 62 3.49 -6.93 17.09
N SER A 63 3.12 -7.59 15.99
CA SER A 63 3.98 -8.53 15.26
C SER A 63 5.20 -7.84 14.65
N HIS A 64 5.06 -6.63 14.10
CA HIS A 64 6.20 -5.81 13.64
C HIS A 64 7.15 -5.48 14.78
N VAL A 65 6.62 -5.05 15.93
CA VAL A 65 7.43 -4.71 17.09
C VAL A 65 8.13 -5.94 17.66
N GLN A 66 7.45 -7.09 17.72
CA GLN A 66 8.05 -8.35 18.16
C GLN A 66 9.20 -8.77 17.23
N ARG A 67 9.02 -8.69 15.91
CA ARG A 67 10.06 -8.98 14.91
C ARG A 67 11.27 -8.05 15.06
N PHE A 68 11.02 -6.75 15.24
CA PHE A 68 12.08 -5.77 15.52
C PHE A 68 12.82 -6.10 16.84
N ARG A 69 12.08 -6.41 17.91
CA ARG A 69 12.63 -6.76 19.23
C ARG A 69 13.54 -7.98 19.19
N MET A 70 13.15 -9.03 18.46
CA MET A 70 13.97 -10.25 18.32
C MET A 70 15.35 -10.00 17.68
N ARG A 71 15.50 -8.89 16.95
CA ARG A 71 16.76 -8.50 16.28
C ARG A 71 17.61 -7.54 17.11
N LYS A 72 17.15 -7.10 18.27
CA LYS A 72 17.87 -6.13 19.13
C LYS A 72 18.46 -6.80 20.36
N PRO A 73 19.52 -6.22 20.96
CA PRO A 73 20.04 -6.68 22.24
C PRO A 73 18.95 -6.76 23.32
N ARG A 74 18.97 -7.82 24.14
CA ARG A 74 17.93 -8.09 25.15
C ARG A 74 17.68 -6.91 26.12
N TRP A 75 18.71 -6.12 26.42
CA TRP A 75 18.61 -4.95 27.30
C TRP A 75 17.73 -3.83 26.72
N GLN A 76 17.48 -3.81 25.40
CA GLN A 76 16.58 -2.84 24.76
C GLN A 76 15.10 -3.24 24.84
N ALA A 77 14.79 -4.50 25.21
CA ALA A 77 13.43 -5.00 25.24
C ALA A 77 12.46 -4.18 26.11
N PRO A 78 12.82 -3.68 27.32
CA PRO A 78 11.91 -2.88 28.12
C PRO A 78 11.48 -1.58 27.44
N VAL A 79 12.42 -0.90 26.76
CA VAL A 79 12.15 0.34 26.02
C VAL A 79 11.26 0.07 24.81
N ILE A 80 11.53 -1.00 24.06
CA ILE A 80 10.73 -1.41 22.90
C ILE A 80 9.28 -1.74 23.34
N ASN A 81 9.11 -2.49 24.42
CA ASN A 81 7.79 -2.82 24.98
C ASN A 81 7.04 -1.59 25.51
N LEU A 82 7.75 -0.56 25.98
CA LEU A 82 7.12 0.70 26.37
C LEU A 82 6.62 1.48 25.14
N ILE A 83 7.44 1.55 24.08
CA ILE A 83 7.06 2.19 22.81
C ILE A 83 5.84 1.49 22.21
N GLU A 84 5.82 0.16 22.19
CA GLU A 84 4.69 -0.66 21.74
C GLU A 84 3.41 -0.31 22.47
N ARG A 85 3.43 -0.32 23.81
CA ARG A 85 2.27 -0.01 24.64
C ARG A 85 1.74 1.40 24.39
N VAL A 86 2.64 2.39 24.25
CA VAL A 86 2.25 3.77 23.94
C VAL A 86 1.65 3.88 22.54
N ALA A 87 2.21 3.16 21.55
CA ALA A 87 1.69 3.13 20.19
C ALA A 87 0.31 2.46 20.13
N LEU A 88 0.13 1.30 20.75
CA LEU A 88 -1.17 0.61 20.87
C LEU A 88 -2.21 1.46 21.58
N ALA A 89 -1.86 2.09 22.71
CA ALA A 89 -2.78 2.96 23.43
C ALA A 89 -3.26 4.14 22.55
N LYS A 90 -2.35 4.77 21.79
CA LYS A 90 -2.70 5.83 20.85
C LYS A 90 -3.57 5.31 19.70
N PHE A 91 -3.22 4.13 19.15
CA PHE A 91 -4.01 3.50 18.10
C PHE A 91 -5.45 3.26 18.57
N HIS A 92 -5.65 2.60 19.72
CA HIS A 92 -6.99 2.31 20.24
C HIS A 92 -7.86 3.56 20.49
N GLN A 93 -7.26 4.73 20.74
CA GLN A 93 -8.02 5.97 20.87
C GLN A 93 -8.65 6.45 19.55
N VAL A 94 -8.09 6.06 18.40
CA VAL A 94 -8.54 6.48 17.07
C VAL A 94 -9.09 5.33 16.22
N ALA A 95 -8.79 4.08 16.60
CA ALA A 95 -9.12 2.89 15.84
C ALA A 95 -10.61 2.75 15.49
N PRO A 96 -11.58 3.09 16.39
CA PRO A 96 -12.99 3.08 16.03
C PRO A 96 -13.37 4.06 14.92
N LEU A 97 -12.74 5.24 14.88
CA LEU A 97 -12.96 6.22 13.80
C LEU A 97 -12.28 5.78 12.50
N LEU A 98 -11.08 5.18 12.61
CA LEU A 98 -10.35 4.67 11.46
C LEU A 98 -11.08 3.49 10.83
N GLY A 99 -11.13 2.35 11.50
CA GLY A 99 -11.75 1.15 10.96
C GLY A 99 -13.26 1.26 10.78
N GLY A 100 -13.95 2.03 11.61
CA GLY A 100 -15.40 2.16 11.52
C GLY A 100 -15.90 3.15 10.46
N VAL A 101 -15.05 4.08 10.00
CA VAL A 101 -15.51 5.21 9.18
C VAL A 101 -14.55 5.61 8.06
N LEU A 102 -13.24 5.71 8.35
CA LEU A 102 -12.31 6.40 7.46
C LEU A 102 -11.47 5.47 6.57
N VAL A 103 -11.03 4.32 7.09
CA VAL A 103 -10.17 3.37 6.40
C VAL A 103 -11.07 2.40 5.61
N MET A 104 -11.09 2.61 4.30
CA MET A 104 -11.93 1.85 3.36
C MET A 104 -11.35 0.47 3.07
N GLY A 105 -10.03 0.39 2.96
CA GLY A 105 -9.26 -0.82 2.72
C GLY A 105 -7.88 -0.71 3.36
N ALA A 106 -7.29 -1.85 3.70
CA ALA A 106 -5.88 -1.95 4.06
C ALA A 106 -5.35 -3.35 3.73
N THR A 107 -4.22 -3.40 3.04
CA THR A 107 -3.52 -4.66 2.75
C THR A 107 -2.42 -4.91 3.77
N ALA A 108 -2.51 -6.05 4.45
CA ALA A 108 -1.48 -6.55 5.35
C ALA A 108 -0.68 -7.66 4.66
N ALA A 109 0.63 -7.69 4.93
CA ALA A 109 1.48 -8.83 4.60
C ALA A 109 1.16 -10.00 5.53
N GLY A 110 0.79 -11.15 4.97
CA GLY A 110 0.59 -12.38 5.73
C GLY A 110 1.83 -13.29 5.68
N PRO A 111 1.73 -14.51 6.22
CA PRO A 111 2.79 -15.52 6.12
C PRO A 111 3.05 -15.91 4.65
N SER A 112 4.32 -16.04 4.28
CA SER A 112 4.74 -16.38 2.90
C SER A 112 4.12 -15.42 1.87
N ASP A 113 3.75 -15.89 0.67
CA ASP A 113 3.30 -15.07 -0.45
C ASP A 113 1.86 -14.51 -0.31
N GLN A 114 1.21 -14.66 0.85
CA GLN A 114 -0.22 -14.38 1.01
C GLN A 114 -0.45 -13.06 1.73
N SER A 115 -0.54 -11.98 0.96
CA SER A 115 -1.13 -10.74 1.45
C SER A 115 -2.65 -10.88 1.60
N THR A 116 -3.23 -10.07 2.48
CA THR A 116 -4.67 -10.02 2.68
C THR A 116 -5.12 -8.58 2.76
N THR A 117 -6.09 -8.22 1.93
CA THR A 117 -6.77 -6.93 2.01
C THR A 117 -8.00 -7.05 2.89
N MET A 118 -8.10 -6.16 3.86
CA MET A 118 -9.27 -6.01 4.72
C MET A 118 -10.09 -4.83 4.23
N LEU A 119 -11.35 -5.06 3.89
CA LEU A 119 -12.32 -4.03 3.55
C LEU A 119 -13.34 -3.92 4.67
N VAL A 120 -13.67 -2.69 5.07
CA VAL A 120 -14.73 -2.46 6.06
C VAL A 120 -15.97 -1.90 5.36
N PRO A 121 -17.05 -2.69 5.20
CA PRO A 121 -18.25 -2.29 4.44
C PRO A 121 -18.87 -0.97 4.91
N ASP A 122 -18.90 -0.73 6.21
CA ASP A 122 -19.43 0.53 6.77
C ASP A 122 -18.57 1.74 6.38
N ALA A 123 -17.24 1.62 6.42
CA ALA A 123 -16.35 2.69 6.00
C ALA A 123 -16.51 3.00 4.50
N LEU A 124 -16.62 1.97 3.66
CA LEU A 124 -16.89 2.11 2.22
C LEU A 124 -18.22 2.83 1.95
N ARG A 125 -19.25 2.54 2.75
CA ARG A 125 -20.55 3.21 2.66
C ARG A 125 -20.44 4.66 3.12
N TYR A 126 -19.78 4.92 4.24
CA TYR A 126 -19.64 6.27 4.80
C TYR A 126 -18.80 7.20 3.93
N SER A 127 -17.78 6.67 3.26
CA SER A 127 -16.95 7.40 2.29
C SER A 127 -17.66 7.62 0.96
N GLY A 128 -18.76 6.92 0.69
CA GLY A 128 -19.50 7.04 -0.57
C GLY A 128 -18.91 6.24 -1.72
N VAL A 129 -17.84 5.48 -1.49
CA VAL A 129 -17.19 4.63 -2.52
C VAL A 129 -18.17 3.63 -3.12
N LEU A 130 -19.06 3.05 -2.31
CA LEU A 130 -20.04 2.07 -2.82
C LEU A 130 -21.05 2.64 -3.83
N SER A 131 -21.23 3.97 -3.85
CA SER A 131 -22.17 4.62 -4.77
C SER A 131 -21.59 4.90 -6.15
N ARG A 132 -20.29 4.62 -6.35
CA ARG A 132 -19.52 5.06 -7.52
C ARG A 132 -18.53 3.95 -7.94
N PRO A 133 -18.79 3.23 -9.04
CA PRO A 133 -17.97 2.09 -9.45
C PRO A 133 -16.50 2.46 -9.69
N GLU A 134 -16.22 3.68 -10.15
CA GLU A 134 -14.86 4.15 -10.42
C GLU A 134 -13.97 4.18 -9.18
N TYR A 135 -14.52 4.56 -8.02
CA TYR A 135 -13.77 4.64 -6.78
C TYR A 135 -13.59 3.29 -6.11
N LEU A 136 -14.54 2.38 -6.29
CA LEU A 136 -14.37 0.99 -5.84
C LEU A 136 -13.27 0.29 -6.66
N ALA A 137 -13.27 0.48 -7.98
CA ALA A 137 -12.20 0.00 -8.85
C ALA A 137 -10.84 0.61 -8.50
N GLN A 138 -10.79 1.91 -8.24
CA GLN A 138 -9.58 2.58 -7.77
C GLN A 138 -9.04 1.92 -6.50
N LEU A 139 -9.87 1.78 -5.47
CA LEU A 139 -9.48 1.18 -4.19
C LEU A 139 -8.97 -0.26 -4.38
N ILE A 140 -9.70 -1.09 -5.14
CA ILE A 140 -9.31 -2.49 -5.34
C ILE A 140 -7.99 -2.57 -6.14
N ALA A 141 -7.78 -1.72 -7.14
CA ALA A 141 -6.52 -1.67 -7.88
C ALA A 141 -5.34 -1.22 -7.00
N HIS A 142 -5.56 -0.21 -6.15
CA HIS A 142 -4.57 0.26 -5.18
C HIS A 142 -4.15 -0.86 -4.22
N GLU A 143 -5.14 -1.48 -3.56
CA GLU A 143 -4.88 -2.56 -2.60
C GLU A 143 -4.27 -3.79 -3.27
N LEU A 144 -4.74 -4.17 -4.45
CA LEU A 144 -4.16 -5.28 -5.21
C LEU A 144 -2.69 -5.01 -5.54
N THR A 145 -2.32 -3.77 -5.86
CA THR A 145 -0.92 -3.41 -6.12
C THR A 145 -0.01 -3.73 -4.92
N HIS A 146 -0.50 -3.55 -3.70
CA HIS A 146 0.24 -3.94 -2.50
C HIS A 146 0.47 -5.46 -2.41
N HIS A 147 -0.45 -6.31 -2.90
CA HIS A 147 -0.19 -7.75 -3.00
C HIS A 147 1.00 -8.05 -3.93
N LEU A 148 1.05 -7.40 -5.09
CA LEU A 148 2.15 -7.60 -6.06
C LEU A 148 3.48 -7.07 -5.50
N GLN A 149 3.46 -5.91 -4.83
CA GLN A 149 4.63 -5.37 -4.14
C GLN A 149 5.12 -6.34 -3.07
N ASN A 150 4.23 -6.82 -2.20
CA ASN A 150 4.58 -7.75 -1.13
C ASN A 150 5.18 -9.05 -1.68
N LEU A 151 4.64 -9.60 -2.76
CA LEU A 151 5.26 -10.74 -3.45
C LEU A 151 6.65 -10.39 -4.03
N ALA A 152 6.77 -9.26 -4.71
CA ALA A 152 8.02 -8.82 -5.34
C ALA A 152 9.13 -8.59 -4.30
N THR A 153 8.77 -8.08 -3.12
CA THR A 153 9.67 -7.93 -1.98
C THR A 153 9.91 -9.24 -1.23
N ARG A 154 9.16 -10.32 -1.54
CA ARG A 154 9.07 -11.58 -0.79
C ARG A 154 8.72 -11.36 0.68
N HIS A 155 7.83 -10.41 0.94
CA HIS A 155 7.43 -9.98 2.28
C HIS A 155 8.62 -9.60 3.16
N ARG A 156 9.73 -9.23 2.53
CA ARG A 156 10.85 -8.63 3.25
C ARG A 156 10.37 -7.24 3.63
N GLU A 157 9.71 -7.13 4.77
CA GLU A 157 9.54 -5.85 5.46
C GLU A 157 10.88 -5.33 6.02
N VAL A 158 11.97 -6.08 5.82
CA VAL A 158 13.27 -5.93 6.49
C VAL A 158 14.25 -5.11 5.65
N TRP A 159 13.76 -4.16 4.85
CA TRP A 159 14.67 -3.32 4.07
C TRP A 159 15.42 -2.34 4.96
N ALA A 160 14.85 -1.98 6.11
CA ALA A 160 15.49 -1.07 7.06
C ALA A 160 16.66 -1.69 7.84
N ASP A 161 16.73 -3.01 7.96
CA ASP A 161 17.55 -3.66 9.00
C ASP A 161 18.81 -4.37 8.48
N GLU A 162 19.04 -4.48 7.17
CA GLU A 162 20.20 -5.22 6.64
C GLU A 162 21.48 -4.37 6.51
N LYS A 163 21.39 -3.04 6.35
CA LYS A 163 22.55 -2.14 6.22
C LYS A 163 22.25 -0.73 6.74
N ALA A 164 23.26 -0.01 7.28
CA ALA A 164 23.11 1.39 7.70
C ALA A 164 22.60 2.31 6.57
N SER A 165 22.96 2.00 5.32
CA SER A 165 22.49 2.68 4.12
C SER A 165 21.00 2.43 3.83
N ALA A 166 20.42 1.40 4.42
CA ALA A 166 19.03 1.00 4.30
C ALA A 166 18.15 1.65 5.38
N ILE A 167 18.69 1.94 6.57
CA ILE A 167 18.05 2.81 7.60
C ILE A 167 17.80 4.23 7.06
N VAL A 168 18.76 4.77 6.31
CA VAL A 168 18.63 6.12 5.70
C VAL A 168 17.56 6.14 4.61
N ARG A 169 17.36 5.01 3.92
CA ARG A 169 16.42 4.88 2.78
C ARG A 169 15.05 4.30 3.16
N SER A 170 14.94 3.62 4.30
CA SER A 170 13.69 2.98 4.74
C SER A 170 12.57 3.99 5.00
N GLY A 171 12.92 5.19 5.46
CA GLY A 171 11.97 6.30 5.60
C GLY A 171 11.38 6.80 4.28
N SER A 172 11.88 6.33 3.13
CA SER A 172 11.39 6.66 1.79
C SER A 172 10.52 5.56 1.18
N ILE A 173 10.53 4.34 1.76
CA ILE A 173 9.83 3.17 1.19
C ILE A 173 8.34 3.41 1.13
N LYS A 174 7.74 4.00 2.16
CA LYS A 174 6.30 4.33 2.16
C LYS A 174 5.90 5.25 1.00
N PHE A 175 6.77 6.18 0.59
CA PHE A 175 6.49 7.03 -0.57
C PHE A 175 6.55 6.25 -1.88
N LEU A 176 7.42 5.24 -1.95
CA LEU A 176 7.55 4.36 -3.10
C LEU A 176 6.33 3.42 -3.20
N GLU A 177 5.97 2.75 -2.11
CA GLU A 177 4.86 1.80 -2.04
C GLU A 177 3.53 2.47 -2.36
N GLU A 178 3.17 3.52 -1.60
CA GLU A 178 1.92 4.26 -1.80
C GLU A 178 1.91 5.01 -3.13
N GLY A 179 3.06 5.59 -3.54
CA GLY A 179 3.17 6.28 -4.82
C GLY A 179 3.01 5.36 -6.02
N HIS A 180 3.51 4.13 -5.93
CA HIS A 180 3.37 3.14 -6.99
C HIS A 180 1.93 2.62 -7.05
N ALA A 181 1.33 2.26 -5.92
CA ALA A 181 -0.07 1.82 -5.85
C ALA A 181 -1.03 2.90 -6.37
N TYR A 182 -0.80 4.16 -5.98
CA TYR A 182 -1.59 5.29 -6.47
C TYR A 182 -1.32 5.59 -7.95
N TRP A 183 -0.09 5.46 -8.45
CA TRP A 183 0.13 5.56 -9.90
C TRP A 183 -0.65 4.47 -10.67
N VAL A 184 -0.67 3.23 -10.19
CA VAL A 184 -1.41 2.14 -10.81
C VAL A 184 -2.91 2.40 -10.80
N ASP A 185 -3.46 2.88 -9.69
CA ASP A 185 -4.89 3.16 -9.62
C ASP A 185 -5.33 4.24 -10.64
N GLN A 186 -4.49 5.26 -10.89
CA GLN A 186 -4.74 6.30 -11.88
C GLN A 186 -4.71 5.75 -13.31
N GLU A 187 -3.77 4.85 -13.61
CA GLU A 187 -3.69 4.20 -14.93
C GLU A 187 -4.88 3.24 -15.14
N VAL A 188 -5.18 2.40 -14.16
CA VAL A 188 -6.28 1.41 -14.24
C VAL A 188 -7.63 2.12 -14.37
N THR A 189 -7.89 3.16 -13.58
CA THR A 189 -9.13 3.93 -13.70
C THR A 189 -9.23 4.65 -15.04
N ARG A 190 -8.11 5.18 -15.58
CA ARG A 190 -8.09 5.77 -16.93
C ARG A 190 -8.42 4.75 -18.01
N LEU A 191 -7.92 3.53 -17.91
CA LEU A 191 -8.23 2.45 -18.85
C LEU A 191 -9.69 2.01 -18.77
N LEU A 192 -10.27 1.93 -17.57
CA LEU A 192 -11.66 1.47 -17.37
C LEU A 192 -12.71 2.54 -17.67
N PHE A 193 -12.46 3.79 -17.28
CA PHE A 193 -13.47 4.85 -17.25
C PHE A 193 -13.13 6.04 -18.17
N GLY A 194 -12.01 5.99 -18.88
CA GLY A 194 -11.57 7.02 -19.82
C GLY A 194 -10.91 8.24 -19.18
N ALA A 195 -10.86 8.30 -17.84
CA ALA A 195 -10.19 9.34 -17.07
C ALA A 195 -9.61 8.76 -15.78
N ALA A 196 -8.57 9.40 -15.27
CA ALA A 196 -8.05 9.05 -13.96
C ALA A 196 -9.00 9.60 -12.89
N HIS A 197 -9.26 8.81 -11.85
CA HIS A 197 -10.15 9.16 -10.76
C HIS A 197 -9.40 9.15 -9.43
N ASP A 198 -9.73 10.08 -8.55
CA ASP A 198 -9.19 10.13 -7.19
C ASP A 198 -10.31 10.14 -6.16
N ILE A 199 -10.32 9.16 -5.26
CA ILE A 199 -11.18 9.14 -4.06
C ILE A 199 -11.08 10.45 -3.27
N GLY A 200 -9.94 11.12 -3.29
CA GLY A 200 -9.74 12.45 -2.70
C GLY A 200 -10.61 13.56 -3.32
N ASP A 201 -11.07 13.38 -4.57
CA ASP A 201 -11.94 14.32 -5.28
C ASP A 201 -13.44 14.07 -5.02
N LEU A 202 -13.77 13.07 -4.20
CA LEU A 202 -15.16 12.82 -3.81
C LEU A 202 -15.81 14.08 -3.24
N SER A 203 -16.90 14.49 -3.88
CA SER A 203 -17.63 15.68 -3.47
C SER A 203 -18.06 15.57 -2.01
N LYS A 204 -18.06 16.71 -1.29
CA LYS A 204 -18.55 16.73 0.10
C LYS A 204 -19.98 16.22 0.23
N SER A 205 -20.80 16.32 -0.83
CA SER A 205 -22.16 15.78 -0.89
C SER A 205 -22.23 14.25 -0.96
N THR A 206 -21.20 13.57 -1.48
CA THR A 206 -21.12 12.11 -1.53
C THR A 206 -20.69 11.52 -0.18
N LEU A 207 -19.88 12.27 0.58
CA LEU A 207 -19.44 11.88 1.92
C LEU A 207 -20.61 11.91 2.91
N SER A 208 -20.73 10.88 3.75
CA SER A 208 -21.71 10.90 4.84
C SER A 208 -21.35 11.96 5.91
N GLY A 209 -22.35 12.41 6.67
CA GLY A 209 -22.11 13.31 7.81
C GLY A 209 -21.20 12.68 8.88
N VAL A 210 -21.29 11.35 9.06
CA VAL A 210 -20.44 10.57 9.96
C VAL A 210 -18.98 10.63 9.50
N TYR A 211 -18.73 10.42 8.20
CA TYR A 211 -17.39 10.53 7.61
C TYR A 211 -16.79 11.91 7.82
N ARG A 212 -17.53 12.98 7.46
CA ARG A 212 -17.04 14.35 7.63
C ARG A 212 -16.71 14.69 9.08
N LYS A 213 -17.50 14.20 10.04
CA LYS A 213 -17.25 14.40 11.47
C LYS A 213 -16.01 13.65 11.95
N ALA A 214 -15.83 12.40 11.49
CA ALA A 214 -14.65 11.61 11.83
C ALA A 214 -13.37 12.20 11.22
N ASP A 215 -13.42 12.66 9.96
CA ASP A 215 -12.29 13.27 9.27
C ASP A 215 -11.86 14.59 9.91
N ALA A 216 -12.83 15.35 10.44
CA ALA A 216 -12.58 16.58 11.20
C ALA A 216 -12.13 16.36 12.65
N ASP A 217 -12.05 15.12 13.16
CA ASP A 217 -11.64 14.86 14.53
C ASP A 217 -10.17 15.31 14.74
N PRO A 218 -9.87 16.13 15.77
CA PRO A 218 -8.51 16.66 15.98
C PRO A 218 -7.43 15.58 16.10
N ARG A 219 -7.77 14.39 16.61
CA ARG A 219 -6.83 13.27 16.74
C ARG A 219 -6.48 12.71 15.37
N ILE A 220 -7.47 12.61 14.48
CA ILE A 220 -7.31 12.19 13.08
C ILE A 220 -6.50 13.22 12.30
N VAL A 221 -6.87 14.51 12.39
CA VAL A 221 -6.15 15.61 11.73
C VAL A 221 -4.68 15.64 12.17
N LYS A 222 -4.42 15.54 13.48
CA LYS A 222 -3.05 15.48 14.00
C LYS A 222 -2.28 14.29 13.47
N MET A 223 -2.91 13.12 13.35
CA MET A 223 -2.28 11.93 12.79
C MET A 223 -1.96 12.09 11.29
N ARG A 224 -2.83 12.77 10.52
CA ARG A 224 -2.64 13.03 9.08
C ARG A 224 -1.70 14.21 8.77
N SER A 225 -1.30 15.01 9.78
CA SER A 225 -0.43 16.20 9.61
C SER A 225 0.98 15.93 9.05
N GLY A 226 1.30 14.67 8.72
CA GLY A 226 2.50 14.27 8.00
C GLY A 226 2.48 14.67 6.52
N PRO A 227 3.58 14.39 5.80
CA PRO A 227 3.64 14.59 4.36
C PRO A 227 2.58 13.74 3.65
N ASP A 228 1.88 14.33 2.69
CA ASP A 228 0.98 13.61 1.77
C ASP A 228 1.78 12.55 0.99
N LEU A 229 1.65 11.30 1.41
CA LEU A 229 2.39 10.16 0.88
C LEU A 229 2.00 9.90 -0.57
N TYR A 230 0.72 10.01 -0.90
CA TYR A 230 0.17 9.74 -2.23
C TYR A 230 0.69 10.76 -3.24
N LYS A 231 0.51 12.07 -2.99
CA LYS A 231 0.95 13.09 -3.96
C LYS A 231 2.46 13.14 -4.12
N LYS A 232 3.22 13.01 -3.02
CA LYS A 232 4.69 12.99 -3.08
C LYS A 232 5.21 11.70 -3.70
N GLY A 233 4.57 10.57 -3.40
CA GLY A 233 4.88 9.28 -4.00
C GLY A 233 4.61 9.30 -5.51
N LEU A 234 3.48 9.83 -5.95
CA LEU A 234 3.16 9.97 -7.38
C LEU A 234 4.19 10.84 -8.10
N ALA A 235 4.52 12.00 -7.54
CA ALA A 235 5.54 12.90 -8.08
C ALA A 235 6.94 12.26 -8.16
N LEU A 236 7.19 11.23 -7.35
CA LEU A 236 8.39 10.42 -7.42
C LEU A 236 8.30 9.32 -8.49
N MET A 237 7.16 8.62 -8.55
CA MET A 237 6.95 7.43 -9.36
C MET A 237 6.70 7.72 -10.83
N SER A 238 5.79 8.65 -11.15
CA SER A 238 5.42 8.95 -12.54
C SER A 238 6.62 9.32 -13.43
N PRO A 239 7.53 10.25 -13.03
CA PRO A 239 8.68 10.56 -13.87
C PRO A 239 9.70 9.40 -13.94
N ALA A 240 9.84 8.61 -12.87
CA ALA A 240 10.72 7.44 -12.87
C ALA A 240 10.23 6.36 -13.85
N ILE A 241 8.94 6.02 -13.79
CA ILE A 241 8.32 5.07 -14.72
C ILE A 241 8.42 5.56 -16.15
N LYS A 242 8.16 6.86 -16.40
CA LYS A 242 8.31 7.45 -17.74
C LYS A 242 9.75 7.34 -18.26
N ALA A 243 10.75 7.50 -17.40
CA ALA A 243 12.16 7.47 -17.80
C ALA A 243 12.70 6.06 -18.04
N VAL A 244 12.39 5.10 -17.15
CA VAL A 244 13.01 3.75 -17.21
C VAL A 244 12.04 2.62 -17.54
N GLY A 245 10.73 2.87 -17.56
CA GLY A 245 9.67 1.87 -17.71
C GLY A 245 9.39 1.10 -16.42
N ALA A 246 8.15 0.64 -16.25
CA ALA A 246 7.69 -0.08 -15.05
C ALA A 246 8.53 -1.34 -14.76
N ALA A 247 8.80 -2.16 -15.78
CA ALA A 247 9.57 -3.39 -15.64
C ALA A 247 10.99 -3.17 -15.08
N ASN A 248 11.70 -2.13 -15.54
CA ASN A 248 13.03 -1.83 -14.99
C ASN A 248 12.94 -1.21 -13.59
N LEU A 249 11.92 -0.37 -13.35
CA LEU A 249 11.71 0.23 -12.05
C LEU A 249 11.45 -0.83 -10.97
N ASN A 250 10.75 -1.92 -11.29
CA ASN A 250 10.45 -3.03 -10.38
C ASN A 250 11.67 -3.70 -9.76
N ARG A 251 12.88 -3.50 -10.31
CA ARG A 251 14.12 -3.92 -9.63
C ARG A 251 14.29 -3.28 -8.26
N VAL A 252 13.66 -2.14 -8.01
CA VAL A 252 13.65 -1.48 -6.70
C VAL A 252 13.13 -2.42 -5.61
N TRP A 253 12.19 -3.32 -5.91
CA TRP A 253 11.59 -4.30 -5.00
C TRP A 253 12.57 -5.34 -4.45
N THR A 254 13.77 -5.45 -5.03
CA THR A 254 14.79 -6.43 -4.61
C THR A 254 16.18 -5.83 -4.45
N ASP A 255 16.43 -4.61 -4.94
CA ASP A 255 17.72 -3.94 -4.87
C ASP A 255 17.65 -2.64 -4.05
N LEU A 256 18.17 -2.72 -2.82
CA LEU A 256 18.25 -1.60 -1.89
C LEU A 256 19.05 -0.40 -2.43
N ALA A 257 19.94 -0.61 -3.40
CA ALA A 257 20.68 0.49 -4.01
C ALA A 257 19.79 1.37 -4.88
N LEU A 258 18.69 0.83 -5.42
CA LEU A 258 17.74 1.55 -6.26
C LEU A 258 16.72 2.35 -5.46
N LEU A 259 16.55 2.06 -4.17
CA LEU A 259 15.66 2.81 -3.30
C LEU A 259 15.95 4.32 -3.29
N PRO A 260 14.91 5.17 -3.26
CA PRO A 260 15.09 6.60 -3.08
C PRO A 260 15.60 6.92 -1.66
N THR A 261 16.47 7.92 -1.57
CA THR A 261 16.84 8.57 -0.32
C THR A 261 15.81 9.64 0.07
N ARG A 262 15.82 10.10 1.33
CA ARG A 262 14.94 11.21 1.76
C ARG A 262 15.14 12.49 0.94
N ARG A 263 16.37 12.76 0.48
CA ARG A 263 16.67 13.91 -0.40
C ARG A 263 16.04 13.74 -1.77
N GLU A 264 16.09 12.53 -2.31
CA GLU A 264 15.50 12.18 -3.59
C GLU A 264 13.97 12.19 -3.56
N VAL A 265 13.33 11.82 -2.45
CA VAL A 265 11.88 12.02 -2.28
C VAL A 265 11.52 13.50 -2.36
N LYS A 266 12.36 14.40 -1.82
CA LYS A 266 12.16 15.85 -1.93
C LYS A 266 12.50 16.41 -3.31
N HIS A 267 13.37 15.74 -4.06
CA HIS A 267 13.85 16.15 -5.37
C HIS A 267 13.85 14.96 -6.35
N PRO A 268 12.66 14.54 -6.84
CA PRO A 268 12.50 13.32 -7.65
C PRO A 268 13.44 13.22 -8.85
N VAL A 269 13.76 14.34 -9.50
CA VAL A 269 14.68 14.40 -10.65
C VAL A 269 16.05 13.78 -10.34
N LEU A 270 16.54 13.90 -9.10
CA LEU A 270 17.81 13.30 -8.68
C LEU A 270 17.74 11.77 -8.66
N TRP A 271 16.59 11.22 -8.27
CA TRP A 271 16.38 9.77 -8.25
C TRP A 271 16.31 9.24 -9.67
N VAL A 272 15.55 9.89 -10.55
CA VAL A 272 15.39 9.52 -11.96
C VAL A 272 16.75 9.46 -12.65
N ALA A 273 17.55 10.53 -12.57
CA ALA A 273 18.89 10.57 -13.16
C ALA A 273 19.80 9.45 -12.63
N ARG A 274 19.66 9.09 -11.34
CA ARG A 274 20.41 7.98 -10.75
C ARG A 274 19.92 6.62 -11.23
N LEU A 275 18.61 6.41 -11.36
CA LEU A 275 18.03 5.18 -11.89
C LEU A 275 18.50 4.96 -13.33
N GLU A 276 18.38 5.97 -14.20
CA GLU A 276 18.84 5.90 -15.59
C GLU A 276 20.31 5.50 -15.66
N ARG A 277 21.18 6.12 -14.85
CA ARG A 277 22.61 5.78 -14.80
C ARG A 277 22.85 4.34 -14.35
N LEU A 278 22.25 3.91 -13.24
CA LEU A 278 22.49 2.57 -12.68
C LEU A 278 21.95 1.46 -13.61
N LEU A 279 20.79 1.69 -14.22
CA LEU A 279 20.12 0.70 -15.07
C LEU A 279 20.70 0.66 -16.50
N SER A 280 21.28 1.75 -16.99
CA SER A 280 22.04 1.77 -18.27
C SER A 280 23.37 1.04 -18.15
N THR A 281 24.10 1.20 -17.04
CA THR A 281 25.37 0.48 -16.81
C THR A 281 25.18 -1.03 -16.72
N ALA A 282 24.02 -1.50 -16.25
CA ALA A 282 23.71 -2.92 -16.18
C ALA A 282 23.55 -3.59 -17.56
N LYS A 283 23.23 -2.83 -18.62
CA LYS A 283 23.12 -3.36 -20.00
C LYS A 283 24.48 -3.63 -20.65
N ILE A 284 25.56 -3.06 -20.15
CA ILE A 284 26.91 -3.16 -20.76
C ILE A 284 27.69 -4.39 -20.23
N GLY A 285 27.18 -5.06 -19.19
CA GLY A 285 27.83 -6.21 -18.53
C GLY A 285 27.38 -7.61 -18.96
N ALA A 286 26.59 -7.76 -20.04
CA ALA A 286 26.26 -9.08 -20.55
C ALA A 286 27.56 -9.77 -21.04
N PRO A 287 27.87 -11.01 -20.61
CA PRO A 287 29.08 -11.68 -21.02
C PRO A 287 29.06 -11.85 -22.54
N ARG A 288 30.15 -11.43 -23.19
CA ARG A 288 30.44 -11.85 -24.56
C ARG A 288 30.46 -13.37 -24.55
N SER A 289 29.56 -13.98 -25.34
CA SER A 289 29.67 -15.37 -25.71
C SER A 289 31.06 -15.59 -26.28
N VAL A 290 31.90 -16.32 -25.55
CA VAL A 290 33.16 -16.83 -26.08
C VAL A 290 32.74 -17.94 -27.03
N GLY A 291 32.95 -17.69 -28.33
CA GLY A 291 32.88 -18.71 -29.38
C GLY A 291 34.07 -19.64 -29.34
#